data_AF-A0A7W9U6I7-F1
#
_entry.id   AF-A0A7W9U6I7-F1
#
_cell.length_a   1.000
_cell.length_b   1.000
_cell.length_c   1.000
_cell.angle_alpha   90.00
_cell.angle_beta   90.00
_cell.angle_gamma   90.00
#
_symmetry.space_group_name_H-M   'P 1'
#
loop_
_entity.id
_entity.type
_entity.pdbx_description
1 polymer ?
#
loop_
_entity_poly.entity_id
_entity_poly.type
_entity_poly.pdbx_seq_one_letter_code
_entity_poly.pdbx_strand_id
1 'polypeptide(L)'
;MTTRGDQILDRTLSAVGGKGLFVKELEVAMAEGRADLAVHSLKDVPMELPEGFELTAVLEREDPRDAFVSNDYASLDALPAGAIVGTSSLRRQSLIAARYPHLVILPLRGNLDTRLSKLDRGEYAAIILAAAGLKRLGLPQRIRALLEPEMSLPAAGQGAMAIEILSSARSDGVDLRAVLAPLNHDDTASAVLAERKVSRIFGGSCQIPLAAFATVQSGQLRLRAMVATPDGKRSAHAEVSGPVEQPEYLGEQVSELLAQQDANAILAACRLDAAANQDA
;
A
#
# COMPACT_ATOMS: atom_id res chain seq x y z
N MET A 1 6.65 -10.42 18.69
CA MET A 1 7.92 -9.84 18.20
C MET A 1 7.66 -8.39 17.83
N THR A 2 8.56 -7.46 18.15
CA THR A 2 8.42 -6.03 17.82
C THR A 2 9.48 -5.69 16.79
N THR A 3 9.10 -5.04 15.69
CA THR A 3 10.04 -4.68 14.62
C THR A 3 10.77 -3.38 14.95
N ARG A 4 11.91 -3.07 14.33
CA ARG A 4 12.52 -1.74 14.47
C ARG A 4 11.58 -0.64 13.96
N GLY A 5 10.72 -0.96 13.00
CA GLY A 5 9.73 -0.03 12.46
C GLY A 5 8.66 0.35 13.50
N ASP A 6 8.38 -0.53 14.47
CA ASP A 6 7.49 -0.26 15.60
C ASP A 6 8.16 0.58 16.70
N GLN A 7 9.49 0.52 16.80
CA GLN A 7 10.27 1.19 17.85
C GLN A 7 10.73 2.61 17.46
N ILE A 8 10.85 2.90 16.17
CA ILE A 8 11.33 4.19 15.68
C ILE A 8 10.11 5.08 15.37
N LEU A 9 9.64 5.81 16.39
CA LEU A 9 8.55 6.79 16.26
C LEU A 9 9.06 8.19 15.86
N ASP A 10 10.34 8.49 16.16
CA ASP A 10 10.89 9.86 16.17
C ASP A 10 11.92 10.19 15.06
N ARG A 11 12.11 9.30 14.07
CA ARG A 11 12.98 9.56 12.90
C ARG A 11 12.27 9.26 11.58
N THR A 12 12.71 9.91 10.50
CA THR A 12 12.19 9.62 9.17
C THR A 12 12.56 8.17 8.77
N LEU A 13 11.58 7.34 8.39
CA LEU A 13 11.83 5.99 7.84
C LEU A 13 12.78 6.02 6.62
N SER A 14 12.88 7.18 5.95
CA SER A 14 13.85 7.45 4.89
C SER A 14 15.30 7.44 5.38
N ALA A 15 15.56 7.83 6.63
CA ALA A 15 16.91 7.87 7.18
C ALA A 15 17.40 6.53 7.75
N VAL A 16 16.54 5.51 7.89
CA VAL A 16 16.88 4.27 8.62
C VAL A 16 16.76 2.97 7.81
N GLY A 17 16.22 2.98 6.58
CA GLY A 17 16.36 1.82 5.67
C GLY A 17 15.14 1.38 4.84
N GLY A 18 14.08 2.19 4.71
CA GLY A 18 12.99 1.91 3.76
C GLY A 18 12.01 0.79 4.16
N LYS A 19 11.21 0.31 3.19
CA LYS A 19 10.11 -0.69 3.36
C LYS A 19 10.53 -1.99 4.08
N GLY A 20 11.80 -2.37 3.98
CA GLY A 20 12.31 -3.63 4.53
C GLY A 20 12.43 -3.67 6.05
N LEU A 21 12.23 -2.56 6.78
CA LEU A 21 12.47 -2.54 8.22
C LEU A 21 11.51 -3.45 9.01
N PHE A 22 10.26 -3.61 8.56
CA PHE A 22 9.28 -4.49 9.23
C PHE A 22 9.40 -5.95 8.81
N VAL A 23 9.94 -6.19 7.61
CA VAL A 23 10.05 -7.53 7.01
C VAL A 23 11.35 -8.22 7.46
N LYS A 24 12.44 -7.46 7.56
CA LYS A 24 13.77 -7.99 7.88
C LYS A 24 13.84 -8.74 9.21
N GLU A 25 13.16 -8.28 10.26
CA GLU A 25 13.19 -9.03 11.53
C GLU A 25 12.38 -10.34 11.47
N LEU A 26 11.34 -10.40 10.64
CA LEU A 26 10.58 -11.62 10.38
C LEU A 26 11.43 -12.60 9.56
N GLU A 27 12.09 -12.11 8.52
CA GLU A 27 13.05 -12.88 7.71
C GLU A 27 14.17 -13.47 8.57
N VAL A 28 14.78 -12.68 9.46
CA VAL A 28 15.81 -13.16 10.40
C VAL A 28 15.25 -14.22 11.35
N ALA A 29 14.02 -14.03 11.87
CA ALA A 29 13.40 -15.03 12.73
C ALA A 29 13.18 -16.37 12.01
N MET A 30 12.77 -16.33 10.74
CA MET A 30 12.63 -17.53 9.92
C MET A 30 13.99 -18.18 9.61
N ALA A 31 14.98 -17.40 9.19
CA ALA A 31 16.33 -17.90 8.88
C ALA A 31 17.04 -18.54 10.08
N GLU A 32 16.78 -18.05 11.29
CA GLU A 32 17.31 -18.61 12.55
C GLU A 32 16.47 -19.76 13.11
N GLY A 33 15.39 -20.17 12.43
CA GLY A 33 14.50 -21.25 12.88
C GLY A 33 13.66 -20.89 14.11
N ARG A 34 13.50 -19.60 14.42
CA ARG A 34 12.62 -19.09 15.49
C ARG A 34 11.17 -18.94 15.05
N ALA A 35 10.91 -19.00 13.75
CA ALA A 35 9.59 -18.97 13.14
C ALA A 35 9.58 -19.84 11.88
N ASP A 36 8.41 -20.40 11.55
CA ASP A 36 8.24 -21.22 10.36
C ASP A 36 7.71 -20.43 9.16
N LEU A 37 7.00 -19.34 9.44
CA LEU A 37 6.37 -18.46 8.45
C LEU A 37 6.23 -17.04 9.00
N ALA A 38 6.01 -16.09 8.10
CA ALA A 38 5.67 -14.72 8.43
C ALA A 38 4.40 -14.29 7.68
N VAL A 39 3.59 -13.45 8.31
CA VAL A 39 2.31 -12.97 7.75
C VAL A 39 2.37 -11.46 7.59
N HIS A 40 2.06 -10.98 6.39
CA HIS A 40 2.25 -9.58 6.02
C HIS A 40 0.98 -8.98 5.46
N SER A 41 0.81 -7.67 5.68
CA SER A 41 -0.01 -6.85 4.79
C SER A 41 0.76 -6.67 3.47
N LEU A 42 0.20 -7.13 2.36
CA LEU A 42 0.98 -7.27 1.12
C LEU A 42 1.50 -5.94 0.55
N LYS A 43 0.79 -4.84 0.82
CA LYS A 43 1.24 -3.47 0.45
C LYS A 43 2.58 -3.07 1.08
N ASP A 44 2.93 -3.69 2.21
CA ASP A 44 4.14 -3.38 2.98
C ASP A 44 5.29 -4.33 2.64
N VAL A 45 5.03 -5.40 1.87
CA VAL A 45 6.05 -6.36 1.41
C VAL A 45 6.84 -5.77 0.23
N PRO A 46 8.19 -5.81 0.26
CA PRO A 46 9.05 -5.47 -0.87
C PRO A 46 8.62 -6.16 -2.17
N MET A 47 8.85 -5.52 -3.32
CA MET A 47 8.45 -6.07 -4.62
C MET A 47 9.32 -7.26 -5.07
N GLU A 48 10.54 -7.31 -4.54
CA GLU A 48 11.51 -8.38 -4.66
C GLU A 48 11.83 -8.83 -3.24
N LEU A 49 11.66 -10.13 -2.98
CA LEU A 49 12.08 -10.73 -1.72
C LEU A 49 13.57 -11.06 -1.78
N PRO A 50 14.27 -11.10 -0.64
CA PRO A 50 15.64 -11.59 -0.60
C PRO A 50 15.74 -13.05 -1.06
N GLU A 51 16.91 -13.45 -1.54
CA GLU A 51 17.17 -14.84 -1.89
C GLU A 51 16.92 -15.76 -0.69
N GLY A 52 16.24 -16.89 -0.94
CA GLY A 52 15.88 -17.85 0.09
C GLY A 52 14.54 -17.61 0.78
N PHE A 53 13.78 -16.58 0.37
CA PHE A 53 12.42 -16.32 0.82
C PHE A 53 11.43 -16.33 -0.35
N GLU A 54 10.19 -16.74 -0.07
CA GLU A 54 9.11 -16.74 -1.06
C GLU A 54 7.74 -16.46 -0.43
N LEU A 55 6.84 -15.83 -1.19
CA LEU A 55 5.42 -15.75 -0.86
C LEU A 55 4.72 -17.01 -1.35
N THR A 56 4.06 -17.73 -0.45
CA THR A 56 3.44 -19.03 -0.77
C THR A 56 1.92 -19.01 -0.80
N ALA A 57 1.30 -18.09 -0.06
CA ALA A 57 -0.14 -17.93 -0.08
C ALA A 57 -0.49 -16.45 -0.03
N VAL A 58 -1.39 -16.02 -0.93
CA VAL A 58 -2.07 -14.74 -0.86
C VAL A 58 -3.51 -15.02 -0.49
N LEU A 59 -3.94 -14.53 0.67
CA LEU A 59 -5.27 -14.77 1.20
C LEU A 59 -6.31 -13.93 0.45
N GLU A 60 -7.59 -14.32 0.58
CA GLU A 60 -8.71 -13.57 0.05
C GLU A 60 -8.65 -12.08 0.48
N ARG A 61 -8.83 -11.19 -0.49
CA ARG A 61 -8.69 -9.75 -0.29
C ARG A 61 -9.85 -9.18 0.52
N GLU A 62 -9.54 -8.54 1.63
CA GLU A 62 -10.49 -7.68 2.34
C GLU A 62 -10.67 -6.35 1.57
N ASP A 63 -11.66 -5.54 1.96
CA ASP A 63 -11.97 -4.24 1.37
C ASP A 63 -10.73 -3.37 1.06
N PRO A 64 -10.39 -3.19 -0.23
CA PRO A 64 -9.16 -2.54 -0.64
C PRO A 64 -9.27 -1.02 -0.60
N ARG A 65 -10.44 -0.45 -0.29
CA ARG A 65 -10.66 1.00 -0.32
C ARG A 65 -9.92 1.73 0.81
N ASP A 66 -9.66 3.00 0.56
CA ASP A 66 -9.32 3.93 1.63
C ASP A 66 -10.58 4.32 2.41
N ALA A 67 -10.43 4.56 3.70
CA ALA A 67 -11.48 4.98 4.60
C ALA A 67 -11.22 6.43 5.05
N PHE A 68 -12.25 7.26 4.93
CA PHE A 68 -12.33 8.57 5.55
C PHE A 68 -12.75 8.39 7.01
N VAL A 69 -11.94 8.91 7.93
CA VAL A 69 -12.16 8.81 9.38
C VAL A 69 -12.15 10.22 9.95
N SER A 70 -13.26 10.61 10.57
CA SER A 70 -13.43 11.91 11.22
C SER A 70 -14.41 11.80 12.38
N ASN A 71 -14.19 12.61 13.41
CA ASN A 71 -15.12 12.71 14.54
C ASN A 71 -16.34 13.56 14.17
N ASP A 72 -16.10 14.66 13.46
CA ASP A 72 -17.09 15.74 13.28
C ASP A 72 -17.70 15.79 11.87
N TYR A 73 -17.04 15.23 10.86
CA TYR A 73 -17.45 15.35 9.46
C TYR A 73 -17.81 13.99 8.85
N ALA A 74 -18.74 13.99 7.89
CA ALA A 74 -19.21 12.77 7.23
C ALA A 74 -18.38 12.37 5.99
N SER A 75 -17.74 13.33 5.32
CA SER A 75 -16.99 13.12 4.09
C SER A 75 -15.90 14.18 3.89
N LEU A 76 -15.03 13.98 2.90
CA LEU A 76 -14.07 15.00 2.45
C LEU A 76 -14.78 16.27 1.94
N ASP A 77 -15.91 16.14 1.24
CA ASP A 77 -16.67 17.27 0.71
C ASP A 77 -17.25 18.18 1.80
N ALA A 78 -17.45 17.65 3.01
CA ALA A 78 -17.99 18.38 4.15
C ALA A 78 -16.92 19.19 4.91
N LEU A 79 -15.63 19.01 4.60
CA LEU A 79 -14.56 19.70 5.29
C LEU A 79 -14.48 21.17 4.85
N PRO A 80 -14.35 22.12 5.79
CA PRO A 80 -14.19 23.53 5.46
C PRO A 80 -12.80 23.81 4.85
N ALA A 81 -12.68 24.94 4.15
CA ALA A 81 -11.39 25.43 3.67
C ALA A 81 -10.38 25.56 4.83
N GLY A 82 -9.15 25.11 4.59
CA GLY A 82 -8.09 25.08 5.59
C GLY A 82 -8.15 23.89 6.56
N ALA A 83 -9.16 23.03 6.49
CA ALA A 83 -9.23 21.84 7.33
C ALA A 83 -8.04 20.92 7.09
N ILE A 84 -7.54 20.33 8.18
CA ILE A 84 -6.33 19.52 8.18
C ILE A 84 -6.69 18.04 8.00
N VAL A 85 -6.15 17.41 6.95
CA VAL A 85 -6.28 15.97 6.68
C VAL A 85 -4.95 15.25 6.93
N GLY A 86 -4.98 14.24 7.79
CA GLY A 86 -3.80 13.48 8.21
C GLY A 86 -3.50 12.28 7.32
N THR A 87 -2.35 12.30 6.64
CA THR A 87 -1.80 11.13 5.91
C THR A 87 -0.31 11.34 5.61
N SER A 88 0.52 10.31 5.78
CA SER A 88 1.91 10.28 5.28
C SER A 88 2.06 9.51 3.96
N SER A 89 0.96 9.06 3.35
CA SER A 89 0.99 8.42 2.03
C SER A 89 0.95 9.48 0.95
N LEU A 90 2.00 9.58 0.14
CA LEU A 90 2.04 10.50 -1.00
C LEU A 90 0.97 10.17 -2.05
N ARG A 91 0.63 8.90 -2.23
CA ARG A 91 -0.51 8.45 -3.06
C ARG A 91 -1.82 9.10 -2.61
N ARG A 92 -2.13 9.01 -1.32
CA ARG A 92 -3.37 9.62 -0.77
C ARG A 92 -3.30 11.14 -0.86
N GLN A 93 -2.14 11.71 -0.54
CA GLN A 93 -1.91 13.14 -0.59
C GLN A 93 -2.18 13.69 -1.99
N SER A 94 -1.60 13.10 -3.04
CA SER A 94 -1.77 13.59 -4.42
C SER A 94 -3.23 13.54 -4.87
N LEU A 95 -3.93 12.45 -4.55
CA LEU A 95 -5.35 12.27 -4.89
C LEU A 95 -6.25 13.29 -4.18
N ILE A 96 -5.98 13.58 -2.90
CA ILE A 96 -6.73 14.58 -2.14
C ILE A 96 -6.40 15.99 -2.63
N ALA A 97 -5.12 16.32 -2.82
CA ALA A 97 -4.69 17.64 -3.26
C ALA A 97 -5.25 18.02 -4.64
N ALA A 98 -5.33 17.05 -5.56
CA ALA A 98 -5.90 17.25 -6.89
C ALA A 98 -7.40 17.63 -6.84
N ARG A 99 -8.16 17.06 -5.90
CA ARG A 99 -9.63 17.23 -5.83
C ARG A 99 -10.07 18.28 -4.82
N TYR A 100 -9.30 18.46 -3.76
CA TYR A 100 -9.59 19.34 -2.62
C TYR A 100 -8.42 20.29 -2.35
N PRO A 101 -8.06 21.18 -3.29
CA PRO A 101 -6.88 22.05 -3.17
C PRO A 101 -6.97 23.06 -2.01
N HIS A 102 -8.14 23.21 -1.40
CA HIS A 102 -8.38 24.06 -0.23
C HIS A 102 -8.08 23.36 1.11
N LEU A 103 -7.84 22.05 1.11
CA LEU A 103 -7.50 21.29 2.33
C LEU A 103 -6.00 21.30 2.58
N VAL A 104 -5.62 21.29 3.86
CA VAL A 104 -4.23 21.21 4.29
C VAL A 104 -3.90 19.76 4.59
N ILE A 105 -2.89 19.19 3.93
CA ILE A 105 -2.49 17.81 4.15
C ILE A 105 -1.25 17.79 5.03
N LEU A 106 -1.36 17.19 6.22
CA LEU A 106 -0.24 17.07 7.16
C LEU A 106 0.15 15.61 7.37
N PRO A 107 1.44 15.32 7.60
CA PRO A 107 1.92 13.97 7.84
C PRO A 107 1.27 13.37 9.10
N LEU A 108 0.95 12.08 9.04
CA LEU A 108 0.38 11.33 10.16
C LEU A 108 1.09 9.96 10.27
N ARG A 109 1.72 9.73 11.42
CA ARG A 109 2.50 8.52 11.73
C ARG A 109 2.11 7.92 13.08
N GLY A 110 2.55 6.67 13.26
CA GLY A 110 2.22 5.80 14.39
C GLY A 110 1.44 4.57 13.92
N ASN A 111 1.23 3.62 14.83
CA ASN A 111 0.26 2.53 14.64
C ASN A 111 -1.17 3.09 14.61
N LEU A 112 -2.17 2.22 14.38
CA LEU A 112 -3.56 2.64 14.24
C LEU A 112 -4.06 3.43 15.46
N ASP A 113 -3.81 2.92 16.67
CA ASP A 113 -4.28 3.52 17.93
C ASP A 113 -3.70 4.92 18.15
N THR A 114 -2.40 5.09 17.85
CA THR A 114 -1.74 6.41 17.93
C THR A 114 -2.38 7.40 16.95
N ARG A 115 -2.72 6.96 15.74
CA ARG A 115 -3.33 7.81 14.72
C ARG A 115 -4.76 8.20 15.10
N LEU A 116 -5.56 7.25 15.59
CA LEU A 116 -6.92 7.52 16.07
C LEU A 116 -6.88 8.45 17.29
N SER A 117 -5.93 8.26 18.20
CA SER A 117 -5.75 9.14 19.36
C SER A 117 -5.40 10.58 18.96
N LYS A 118 -4.57 10.78 17.92
CA LYS A 118 -4.27 12.12 17.37
C LYS A 118 -5.51 12.78 16.78
N LEU A 119 -6.33 12.02 16.05
CA LEU A 119 -7.62 12.49 15.56
C LEU A 119 -8.55 12.87 16.73
N ASP A 120 -8.64 12.04 17.76
CA ASP A 120 -9.51 12.27 18.93
C ASP A 120 -9.10 13.46 19.77
N ARG A 121 -7.82 13.86 19.73
CA ARG A 121 -7.33 15.11 20.33
C ARG A 121 -7.56 16.35 19.47
N GLY A 122 -8.15 16.22 18.29
CA GLY A 122 -8.40 17.35 17.39
C GLY A 122 -7.17 17.85 16.63
N GLU A 123 -6.07 17.08 16.57
CA GLU A 123 -4.89 17.46 15.78
C GLU A 123 -5.17 17.47 14.27
N TYR A 124 -6.20 16.74 13.84
CA TYR A 124 -6.65 16.64 12.45
C TYR A 124 -8.17 16.73 12.39
N ALA A 125 -8.72 17.36 11.36
CA ALA A 125 -10.17 17.33 11.11
C ALA A 125 -10.61 15.96 10.55
N ALA A 126 -9.73 15.30 9.82
CA ALA A 126 -9.92 13.94 9.35
C ALA A 126 -8.57 13.24 9.13
N ILE A 127 -8.57 11.91 9.10
CA ILE A 127 -7.43 11.10 8.71
C ILE A 127 -7.86 10.07 7.68
N ILE A 128 -6.94 9.67 6.79
CA ILE A 128 -7.22 8.63 5.79
C ILE A 128 -6.49 7.34 6.16
N LEU A 129 -7.25 6.25 6.26
CA LEU A 129 -6.78 4.92 6.64
C LEU A 129 -7.17 3.87 5.61
N ALA A 130 -6.64 2.64 5.71
CA ALA A 130 -7.12 1.54 4.87
C ALA A 130 -8.33 0.90 5.55
N ALA A 131 -9.43 0.66 4.81
CA ALA A 131 -10.65 0.08 5.36
C ALA A 131 -10.40 -1.29 5.99
N ALA A 132 -9.65 -2.16 5.31
CA ALA A 132 -9.28 -3.49 5.81
C ALA A 132 -8.63 -3.47 7.21
N GLY A 133 -7.77 -2.48 7.51
CA GLY A 133 -7.10 -2.37 8.80
C GLY A 133 -8.09 -2.06 9.94
N LEU A 134 -9.05 -1.18 9.70
CA LEU A 134 -10.10 -0.85 10.67
C LEU A 134 -11.05 -2.04 10.88
N LYS A 135 -11.46 -2.71 9.79
CA LYS A 135 -12.36 -3.88 9.85
C LYS A 135 -11.74 -5.04 10.65
N ARG A 136 -10.48 -5.39 10.36
CA ARG A 136 -9.77 -6.50 11.03
C ARG A 136 -9.56 -6.26 12.53
N LEU A 137 -9.44 -5.00 12.94
CA LEU A 137 -9.29 -4.62 14.36
C LEU A 137 -10.62 -4.36 15.06
N GLY A 138 -11.76 -4.67 14.43
CA GLY A 138 -13.08 -4.48 15.04
C GLY A 138 -13.48 -3.02 15.20
N LEU A 139 -12.98 -2.14 14.33
CA LEU A 139 -13.25 -0.70 14.33
C LEU A 139 -14.02 -0.17 13.10
N PRO A 140 -14.97 -0.90 12.48
CA PRO A 140 -15.69 -0.39 11.31
C PRO A 140 -16.50 0.89 11.59
N GLN A 141 -16.95 1.10 12.84
CA GLN A 141 -17.67 2.29 13.29
C GLN A 141 -16.86 3.59 13.18
N ARG A 142 -15.52 3.50 13.08
CA ARG A 142 -14.66 4.67 12.83
C ARG A 142 -14.69 5.10 11.35
N ILE A 143 -15.16 4.25 10.43
CA ILE A 143 -15.27 4.57 9.01
C ILE A 143 -16.49 5.47 8.80
N ARG A 144 -16.25 6.75 8.50
CA ARG A 144 -17.32 7.69 8.16
C ARG A 144 -17.77 7.54 6.71
N ALA A 145 -16.82 7.33 5.82
CA ALA A 145 -17.08 7.03 4.42
C ALA A 145 -15.98 6.14 3.85
N LEU A 146 -16.34 5.28 2.90
CA LEU A 146 -15.39 4.56 2.07
C LEU A 146 -15.12 5.38 0.82
N LEU A 147 -13.85 5.56 0.49
CA LEU A 147 -13.43 6.28 -0.71
C LEU A 147 -13.38 5.29 -1.86
N GLU A 148 -14.29 5.47 -2.82
CA GLU A 148 -14.34 4.63 -4.02
C GLU A 148 -13.02 4.72 -4.82
N PRO A 149 -12.60 3.66 -5.53
CA PRO A 149 -11.35 3.64 -6.28
C PRO A 149 -11.19 4.78 -7.30
N GLU A 150 -12.29 5.34 -7.79
CA GLU A 150 -12.32 6.51 -8.68
C GLU A 150 -11.94 7.81 -7.97
N MET A 151 -12.14 7.86 -6.64
CA MET A 151 -11.74 8.99 -5.79
C MET A 151 -10.38 8.75 -5.15
N SER A 152 -10.11 7.53 -4.71
CA SER A 152 -8.86 7.16 -4.05
C SER A 152 -8.39 5.78 -4.50
N LEU A 153 -7.67 5.74 -5.63
CA LEU A 153 -7.18 4.49 -6.19
C LEU A 153 -6.25 3.77 -5.18
N PRO A 154 -6.50 2.49 -4.82
CA PRO A 154 -5.73 1.79 -3.80
C PRO A 154 -4.24 1.63 -4.12
N ALA A 155 -3.45 1.46 -3.05
CA ALA A 155 -2.07 0.99 -3.19
C ALA A 155 -2.03 -0.48 -3.63
N ALA A 156 -0.99 -0.86 -4.36
CA ALA A 156 -0.73 -2.26 -4.70
C ALA A 156 -0.75 -3.14 -3.45
N GLY A 157 -1.49 -4.24 -3.47
CA GLY A 157 -1.63 -5.16 -2.35
C GLY A 157 -2.51 -4.67 -1.20
N GLN A 158 -3.13 -3.49 -1.27
CA GLN A 158 -3.98 -3.01 -0.18
C GLN A 158 -5.18 -3.94 0.03
N GLY A 159 -5.43 -4.35 1.28
CA GLY A 159 -6.49 -5.29 1.64
C GLY A 159 -6.06 -6.76 1.60
N ALA A 160 -5.03 -7.11 0.84
CA ALA A 160 -4.50 -8.47 0.77
C ALA A 160 -3.52 -8.77 1.93
N MET A 161 -3.55 -10.00 2.40
CA MET A 161 -2.53 -10.57 3.29
C MET A 161 -1.76 -11.66 2.54
N ALA A 162 -0.50 -11.82 2.87
CA ALA A 162 0.31 -12.89 2.31
C ALA A 162 1.19 -13.57 3.36
N ILE A 163 1.50 -14.83 3.08
CA ILE A 163 2.36 -15.67 3.91
C ILE A 163 3.69 -15.84 3.20
N GLU A 164 4.76 -15.49 3.90
CA GLU A 164 6.15 -15.68 3.51
C GLU A 164 6.74 -16.90 4.25
N ILE A 165 7.55 -17.70 3.56
CA ILE A 165 8.33 -18.79 4.15
C ILE A 165 9.75 -18.80 3.57
N LEU A 166 10.63 -19.61 4.18
CA LEU A 166 11.90 -19.97 3.54
C LEU A 166 11.66 -20.86 2.32
N SER A 167 12.40 -20.59 1.23
CA SER A 167 12.33 -21.37 0.00
C SER A 167 12.94 -22.77 0.14
N SER A 168 13.85 -22.96 1.10
CA SER A 168 14.52 -24.23 1.34
C SER A 168 13.60 -25.28 1.97
N ALA A 169 13.89 -26.55 1.70
CA ALA A 169 13.19 -27.65 2.36
C ALA A 169 13.53 -27.67 3.85
N ARG A 170 12.53 -27.97 4.68
CA ARG A 170 12.71 -28.14 6.12
C ARG A 170 13.41 -29.45 6.42
N SER A 171 14.18 -29.46 7.52
CA SER A 171 14.86 -30.66 8.01
C SER A 171 13.91 -31.72 8.58
N ASP A 172 12.70 -31.32 9.01
CA ASP A 172 11.66 -32.22 9.51
C ASP A 172 10.81 -32.86 8.40
N GLY A 173 11.09 -32.54 7.12
CA GLY A 173 10.40 -33.09 5.96
C GLY A 173 9.00 -32.54 5.71
N VAL A 174 8.54 -31.55 6.49
CA VAL A 174 7.23 -30.92 6.27
C VAL A 174 7.30 -30.00 5.04
N ASP A 175 6.39 -30.21 4.10
CA ASP A 175 6.21 -29.30 2.96
C ASP A 175 5.22 -28.18 3.31
N LEU A 176 5.76 -27.03 3.76
CA LEU A 176 4.94 -25.87 4.09
C LEU A 176 4.16 -25.34 2.88
N ARG A 177 4.65 -25.50 1.65
CA ARG A 177 3.92 -25.05 0.46
C ARG A 177 2.62 -25.84 0.33
N ALA A 178 2.69 -27.15 0.48
CA ALA A 178 1.52 -28.02 0.45
C ALA A 178 0.54 -27.73 1.61
N VAL A 179 1.06 -27.46 2.81
CA VAL A 179 0.23 -27.11 3.98
C VAL A 179 -0.50 -25.78 3.79
N LEU A 180 0.15 -24.79 3.19
CA LEU A 180 -0.37 -23.43 3.03
C LEU A 180 -1.21 -23.24 1.75
N ALA A 181 -1.08 -24.13 0.76
CA ALA A 181 -1.79 -24.05 -0.51
C ALA A 181 -3.31 -23.80 -0.38
N PRO A 182 -4.05 -24.42 0.55
CA PRO A 182 -5.49 -24.16 0.72
C PRO A 182 -5.85 -22.74 1.17
N LEU A 183 -4.89 -21.96 1.67
CA LEU A 183 -5.10 -20.56 2.08
C LEU A 183 -4.95 -19.58 0.91
N ASN A 184 -4.42 -20.04 -0.23
CA ASN A 184 -4.25 -19.19 -1.40
C ASN A 184 -5.60 -18.93 -2.07
N HIS A 185 -5.86 -17.66 -2.36
CA HIS A 185 -7.00 -17.22 -3.13
C HIS A 185 -6.52 -16.72 -4.50
N ASP A 186 -6.70 -17.55 -5.53
CA ASP A 186 -6.08 -17.38 -6.85
C ASP A 186 -6.43 -16.03 -7.50
N ASP A 187 -7.68 -15.60 -7.44
CA ASP A 187 -8.11 -14.31 -8.00
C ASP A 187 -7.41 -13.14 -7.31
N THR A 188 -7.21 -13.21 -5.99
CA THR A 188 -6.43 -12.18 -5.29
C THR A 188 -4.97 -12.26 -5.66
N ALA A 189 -4.38 -13.46 -5.69
CA ALA A 189 -2.99 -13.67 -6.09
C ALA A 189 -2.69 -13.08 -7.48
N SER A 190 -3.53 -13.32 -8.48
CA SER A 190 -3.39 -12.76 -9.82
C SER A 190 -3.56 -11.24 -9.83
N ALA A 191 -4.57 -10.71 -9.13
CA ALA A 191 -4.79 -9.26 -9.01
C ALA A 191 -3.56 -8.56 -8.44
N VAL A 192 -3.05 -9.02 -7.29
CA VAL A 192 -1.90 -8.38 -6.65
C VAL A 192 -0.58 -8.63 -7.37
N LEU A 193 -0.44 -9.73 -8.14
CA LEU A 193 0.72 -9.93 -9.00
C LEU A 193 0.79 -8.84 -10.08
N ALA A 194 -0.34 -8.51 -10.71
CA ALA A 194 -0.43 -7.42 -11.69
C ALA A 194 -0.10 -6.06 -11.05
N GLU A 195 -0.66 -5.76 -9.88
CA GLU A 195 -0.41 -4.51 -9.15
C GLU A 195 1.06 -4.35 -8.71
N ARG A 196 1.66 -5.45 -8.22
CA ARG A 196 3.06 -5.49 -7.79
C ARG A 196 4.00 -5.34 -8.96
N LYS A 197 3.66 -5.85 -10.15
CA LYS A 197 4.43 -5.64 -11.37
C LYS A 197 4.55 -4.16 -11.73
N VAL A 198 3.45 -3.40 -11.70
CA VAL A 198 3.47 -1.94 -11.87
C VAL A 198 4.37 -1.27 -10.86
N SER A 199 4.23 -1.66 -9.59
CA SER A 199 5.06 -1.12 -8.50
C SER A 199 6.54 -1.41 -8.70
N ARG A 200 6.91 -2.60 -9.16
CA ARG A 200 8.30 -2.99 -9.44
C ARG A 200 8.89 -2.12 -10.55
N ILE A 201 8.17 -1.92 -11.66
CA ILE A 201 8.62 -1.12 -12.80
C ILE A 201 8.95 0.33 -12.39
N PHE A 202 8.10 0.94 -11.55
CA PHE A 202 8.29 2.33 -11.12
C PHE A 202 9.17 2.50 -9.86
N GLY A 203 9.82 1.44 -9.37
CA GLY A 203 10.83 1.51 -8.31
C GLY A 203 10.33 1.23 -6.89
N GLY A 204 9.12 0.67 -6.73
CA GLY A 204 8.70 -0.11 -5.57
C GLY A 204 8.61 0.58 -4.20
N SER A 205 8.76 1.90 -4.12
CA SER A 205 8.85 2.63 -2.84
C SER A 205 7.51 3.21 -2.36
N CYS A 206 7.28 3.20 -1.04
CA CYS A 206 6.17 3.95 -0.40
C CYS A 206 6.33 5.47 -0.53
N GLN A 207 7.50 5.93 -0.98
CA GLN A 207 7.86 7.34 -1.16
C GLN A 207 7.53 7.85 -2.57
N ILE A 208 6.72 7.10 -3.32
CA ILE A 208 6.28 7.46 -4.65
C ILE A 208 4.76 7.60 -4.64
N PRO A 209 4.17 8.63 -5.28
CA PRO A 209 2.72 8.79 -5.37
C PRO A 209 2.14 7.84 -6.44
N LEU A 210 2.28 6.53 -6.20
CA LEU A 210 1.84 5.45 -7.09
C LEU A 210 0.63 4.73 -6.51
N ALA A 211 -0.36 4.47 -7.36
CA ALA A 211 -1.45 3.53 -7.11
C ALA A 211 -1.49 2.46 -8.20
N ALA A 212 -1.87 1.24 -7.83
CA ALA A 212 -2.15 0.16 -8.74
C ALA A 212 -3.20 -0.74 -8.10
N PHE A 213 -4.32 -0.94 -8.78
CA PHE A 213 -5.44 -1.70 -8.27
C PHE A 213 -6.10 -2.53 -9.36
N ALA A 214 -6.17 -3.83 -9.12
CA ALA A 214 -6.76 -4.82 -9.98
C ALA A 214 -7.99 -5.46 -9.34
N THR A 215 -8.99 -5.73 -10.18
CA THR A 215 -10.18 -6.50 -9.84
C THR A 215 -10.32 -7.66 -10.81
N VAL A 216 -10.73 -8.82 -10.32
CA VAL A 216 -11.00 -10.01 -11.14
C VAL A 216 -12.50 -10.29 -11.15
N GLN A 217 -13.05 -10.51 -12.33
CA GLN A 217 -14.44 -10.92 -12.51
C GLN A 217 -14.54 -11.85 -13.73
N SER A 218 -15.10 -13.04 -13.54
CA SER A 218 -15.34 -14.02 -14.61
C SER A 218 -14.10 -14.33 -15.46
N GLY A 219 -12.94 -14.54 -14.82
CA GLY A 219 -11.66 -14.82 -15.50
C GLY A 219 -11.04 -13.62 -16.22
N GLN A 220 -11.59 -12.41 -16.04
CA GLN A 220 -11.03 -11.16 -16.57
C GLN A 220 -10.47 -10.32 -15.43
N LEU A 221 -9.23 -9.87 -15.59
CA LEU A 221 -8.56 -8.94 -14.72
C LEU A 221 -8.64 -7.54 -15.33
N ARG A 222 -9.12 -6.57 -14.57
CA ARG A 222 -9.07 -5.14 -14.89
C ARG A 222 -8.06 -4.47 -13.97
N LEU A 223 -6.99 -3.90 -14.53
CA LEU A 223 -5.93 -3.21 -13.79
C LEU A 223 -5.97 -1.72 -14.09
N ARG A 224 -6.04 -0.91 -13.03
CA ARG A 224 -5.89 0.54 -13.07
C ARG A 224 -4.64 0.96 -12.35
N ALA A 225 -3.92 1.94 -12.87
CA ALA A 225 -2.75 2.50 -12.23
C ALA A 225 -2.67 4.03 -12.39
N MET A 226 -1.95 4.65 -11.46
CA MET A 226 -1.71 6.10 -11.48
C MET A 226 -0.35 6.41 -10.88
N VAL A 227 0.38 7.34 -11.50
CA VAL A 227 1.43 8.12 -10.82
C VAL A 227 1.07 9.60 -10.82
N ALA A 228 1.46 10.34 -9.78
CA ALA A 228 1.20 11.77 -9.68
C ALA A 228 2.34 12.51 -8.97
N THR A 229 2.35 13.84 -9.02
CA THR A 229 3.13 14.67 -8.09
C THR A 229 2.41 14.77 -6.74
N PRO A 230 3.13 14.95 -5.61
CA PRO A 230 2.50 15.04 -4.28
C PRO A 230 1.50 16.19 -4.14
N ASP A 231 1.65 17.26 -4.91
CA ASP A 231 0.72 18.40 -4.94
C ASP A 231 -0.52 18.15 -5.82
N GLY A 232 -0.60 16.99 -6.48
CA GLY A 232 -1.73 16.58 -7.31
C GLY A 232 -1.83 17.32 -8.66
N LYS A 233 -0.90 18.22 -9.00
CA LYS A 233 -0.99 19.05 -10.22
C LYS A 233 -0.65 18.31 -11.50
N ARG A 234 0.20 17.29 -11.43
CA ARG A 234 0.54 16.42 -12.56
C ARG A 234 0.19 14.98 -12.20
N SER A 235 -0.48 14.28 -13.12
CA SER A 235 -0.83 12.88 -12.96
C SER A 235 -0.87 12.18 -14.31
N ALA A 236 -0.57 10.90 -14.28
CA ALA A 236 -0.73 9.95 -15.38
C ALA A 236 -1.66 8.84 -14.88
N HIS A 237 -2.65 8.47 -15.69
CA HIS A 237 -3.62 7.42 -15.36
C HIS A 237 -3.73 6.45 -16.52
N ALA A 238 -3.74 5.16 -16.23
CA ALA A 238 -3.94 4.14 -17.25
C ALA A 238 -4.79 2.98 -16.72
N GLU A 239 -5.44 2.31 -17.66
CA GLU A 239 -6.27 1.15 -17.40
C GLU A 239 -6.10 0.14 -18.53
N VAL A 240 -6.04 -1.13 -18.16
CA VAL A 240 -6.04 -2.26 -19.09
C VAL A 240 -6.97 -3.36 -18.55
N SER A 241 -7.45 -4.21 -19.45
CA SER A 241 -8.21 -5.42 -19.08
C SER A 241 -7.76 -6.59 -19.94
N GLY A 242 -7.76 -7.79 -19.37
CA GLY A 242 -7.44 -9.01 -20.11
C GLY A 242 -7.58 -10.27 -19.25
N PRO A 243 -7.08 -11.42 -19.73
CA PRO A 243 -7.18 -12.69 -19.02
C PRO A 243 -6.48 -12.66 -17.66
N VAL A 244 -7.10 -13.25 -16.64
CA VAL A 244 -6.55 -13.33 -15.27
C VAL A 244 -5.24 -14.13 -15.21
N GLU A 245 -4.99 -14.98 -16.20
CA GLU A 245 -3.79 -15.81 -16.34
C GLU A 245 -2.57 -15.01 -16.83
N GLN A 246 -2.74 -13.73 -17.22
CA GLN A 246 -1.66 -12.87 -17.72
C GLN A 246 -1.42 -11.61 -16.84
N PRO A 247 -1.35 -11.72 -15.51
CA PRO A 247 -1.34 -10.56 -14.62
C PRO A 247 -0.10 -9.68 -14.80
N GLU A 248 1.09 -10.28 -14.96
CA GLU A 248 2.32 -9.50 -15.14
C GLU A 248 2.36 -8.80 -16.50
N TYR A 249 1.84 -9.42 -17.56
CA TYR A 249 1.74 -8.80 -18.88
C TYR A 249 0.83 -7.56 -18.84
N LEU A 250 -0.33 -7.66 -18.18
CA LEU A 250 -1.20 -6.50 -17.94
C LEU A 250 -0.49 -5.41 -17.12
N GLY A 251 0.33 -5.82 -16.13
CA GLY A 251 1.18 -4.91 -15.36
C GLY A 251 2.22 -4.16 -16.22
N GLU A 252 2.81 -4.83 -17.22
CA GLU A 252 3.71 -4.21 -18.19
C GLU A 252 2.97 -3.23 -19.09
N GLN A 253 1.87 -3.66 -19.71
CA GLN A 253 1.07 -2.83 -20.61
C GLN A 253 0.58 -1.53 -19.94
N VAL A 254 0.03 -1.61 -18.72
CA VAL A 254 -0.44 -0.40 -18.03
C VAL A 254 0.71 0.54 -17.69
N SER A 255 1.90 -0.01 -17.41
CA SER A 255 3.10 0.79 -17.11
C SER A 255 3.63 1.49 -18.35
N GLU A 256 3.58 0.86 -19.52
CA GLU A 256 3.90 1.49 -20.80
C GLU A 256 2.94 2.65 -21.12
N LEU A 257 1.64 2.46 -20.89
CA LEU A 257 0.63 3.52 -21.07
C LEU A 257 0.83 4.69 -20.10
N LEU A 258 1.27 4.42 -18.86
CA LEU A 258 1.66 5.46 -17.91
C LEU A 258 2.92 6.20 -18.41
N ALA A 259 3.92 5.49 -18.92
CA ALA A 259 5.15 6.10 -19.43
C ALA A 259 4.89 7.04 -20.62
N GLN A 260 3.93 6.70 -21.49
CA GLN A 260 3.46 7.56 -22.58
C GLN A 260 2.79 8.86 -22.08
N GLN A 261 2.31 8.86 -20.83
CA GLN A 261 1.69 10.00 -20.16
C GLN A 261 2.65 10.67 -19.17
N ASP A 262 3.95 10.67 -19.47
CA ASP A 262 4.97 11.41 -18.71
C ASP A 262 5.23 10.89 -17.28
N ALA A 263 4.84 9.64 -16.98
CA ALA A 263 5.04 9.03 -15.67
C ALA A 263 6.50 9.10 -15.19
N ASN A 264 7.46 8.86 -16.09
CA ASN A 264 8.88 8.88 -15.73
C ASN A 264 9.35 10.26 -15.26
N ALA A 265 8.89 11.35 -15.90
CA ALA A 265 9.28 12.70 -15.49
C ALA A 265 8.54 13.14 -14.22
N ILE A 266 7.29 12.73 -14.04
CA ILE A 266 6.55 12.92 -12.76
C ILE A 266 7.33 12.30 -11.61
N LEU A 267 7.77 11.05 -11.77
CA LEU A 267 8.54 10.33 -10.76
C LEU A 267 9.92 10.95 -10.51
N ALA A 268 10.61 11.40 -11.56
CA ALA A 268 11.88 12.10 -11.41
C ALA A 268 11.74 13.38 -10.58
N ALA A 269 10.69 14.18 -10.82
CA ALA A 269 10.40 15.38 -10.03
C ALA A 269 10.17 15.03 -8.54
N CYS A 270 9.40 13.98 -8.25
CA CYS A 270 9.14 13.54 -6.87
C CYS A 270 10.43 13.18 -6.11
N ARG A 271 11.42 12.58 -6.79
CA ARG A 271 12.70 12.20 -6.17
C ARG A 271 13.56 13.41 -5.84
N LEU A 272 13.57 14.41 -6.71
CA LEU A 272 14.29 15.68 -6.48
C LEU A 272 13.70 16.42 -5.28
N ASP A 273 12.38 16.52 -5.21
CA ASP A 273 11.68 17.15 -4.08
C ASP A 273 11.94 16.40 -2.76
N ALA A 274 12.00 15.06 -2.81
CA ALA A 274 12.29 14.24 -1.63
C ALA A 274 13.74 14.40 -1.13
N ALA A 275 14.70 14.65 -2.02
CA ALA A 275 16.09 14.93 -1.67
C ALA A 275 16.23 16.34 -1.07
N ALA A 276 15.62 17.35 -1.68
CA ALA A 276 15.65 18.73 -1.19
C ALA A 276 15.06 18.90 0.22
N ASN A 277 14.02 18.11 0.55
CA ASN A 277 13.39 18.13 1.88
C ASN A 277 14.12 17.27 2.94
N GLN A 278 15.16 16.52 2.59
CA GLN A 278 15.99 15.78 3.56
C GLN A 278 17.20 16.59 4.05
N ASP A 279 17.60 17.62 3.29
CA ASP A 279 18.73 18.50 3.59
C ASP A 279 18.32 19.84 4.25
N ALA A 280 17.03 20.02 4.53
CA ALA A 280 16.42 21.20 5.18
C ALA A 280 15.88 20.85 6.57
#